data_AF-A0A8T5ST60-F1
#
_entry.id   AF-A0A8T5ST60-F1
#
_cell.length_a   1.000
_cell.length_b   1.000
_cell.length_c   1.000
_cell.angle_alpha   90.00
_cell.angle_beta   90.00
_cell.angle_gamma   90.00
#
_symmetry.space_group_name_H-M   'P 1'
#
loop_
_entity.id
_entity.type
_entity.pdbx_description
1 polymer ?
#
loop_
_entity_poly.entity_id
_entity_poly.type
_entity_poly.pdbx_seq_one_letter_code
_entity_poly.pdbx_strand_id
1 'polypeptide(L)'
;MGVEALLTSGRTLKQGRAMELGKLGPEYLKEVAICEMDKVTLEALGLDEGDPVCVETLHGSVLVTSKIDRRAEPGIVFIPCGPYANAVTGSDTENTGMPDFKGVSAQIFGAKGEKVLNVKELLKQIMEGA
;
A
#
# COMPACT_ATOMS: atom_id res chain seq x y z
N MET A 1 -10.49 14.26 4.93
CA MET A 1 -11.14 13.30 5.86
C MET A 1 -10.43 11.96 5.66
N GLY A 2 -10.12 11.25 6.74
CA GLY A 2 -9.51 9.92 6.67
C GLY A 2 -10.56 8.81 6.82
N VAL A 3 -10.34 7.67 6.18
CA VAL A 3 -11.17 6.47 6.33
C VAL A 3 -10.36 5.41 7.07
N GLU A 4 -10.95 4.84 8.12
CA GLU A 4 -10.35 3.71 8.83
C GLU A 4 -10.51 2.42 8.02
N ALA A 5 -9.44 1.64 7.92
CA ALA A 5 -9.44 0.38 7.20
C ALA A 5 -8.49 -0.65 7.83
N LEU A 6 -8.74 -1.93 7.54
CA LEU A 6 -7.80 -3.01 7.80
C LEU A 6 -6.96 -3.24 6.55
N LEU A 7 -5.65 -2.98 6.67
CA LEU A 7 -4.67 -3.25 5.64
C LEU A 7 -4.31 -4.74 5.63
N THR A 8 -4.44 -5.33 4.45
CA THR A 8 -3.97 -6.66 4.14
C THR A 8 -2.89 -6.61 3.06
N SER A 9 -1.97 -7.56 3.08
CA SER A 9 -0.97 -7.70 2.02
C SER A 9 -0.83 -9.14 1.55
N GLY A 10 -0.36 -9.30 0.31
CA GLY A 10 -0.25 -10.61 -0.31
C GLY A 10 0.42 -10.59 -1.68
N ARG A 11 0.68 -11.79 -2.21
CA ARG A 11 1.24 -11.95 -3.56
C ARG A 11 0.12 -11.81 -4.59
N THR A 12 0.43 -11.20 -5.72
CA THR A 12 -0.43 -11.22 -6.91
C THR A 12 0.35 -11.78 -8.10
N LEU A 13 -0.34 -12.37 -9.07
CA LEU A 13 0.31 -12.88 -10.29
C LEU A 13 1.03 -11.78 -11.06
N LYS A 14 0.48 -10.56 -11.08
CA LYS A 14 1.07 -9.41 -11.77
C LYS A 14 2.31 -8.91 -11.05
N GLN A 15 2.24 -8.79 -9.72
CA GLN A 15 3.38 -8.45 -8.87
C GLN A 15 4.52 -9.46 -9.05
N GLY A 16 4.22 -10.76 -9.06
CA GLY A 16 5.22 -11.81 -9.27
C GLY A 16 5.88 -11.71 -10.65
N ARG A 17 5.10 -11.54 -11.72
CA ARG A 17 5.65 -11.35 -13.07
C ARG A 17 6.52 -10.09 -13.17
N ALA A 18 6.06 -8.98 -12.61
CA ALA A 18 6.80 -7.73 -12.67
C ALA A 18 8.10 -7.79 -11.86
N MET A 19 8.12 -8.56 -10.77
CA MET A 19 9.33 -8.83 -10.00
C MET A 19 10.42 -9.52 -10.84
N GLU A 20 10.03 -10.50 -11.67
CA GLU A 20 10.96 -11.22 -12.58
C GLU A 20 11.51 -10.33 -13.70
N LEU A 21 10.74 -9.33 -14.14
CA LEU A 21 11.23 -8.33 -15.10
C LEU A 21 12.23 -7.36 -14.48
N GLY A 22 12.08 -7.08 -13.18
CA GLY A 22 13.05 -6.33 -12.39
C GLY A 22 12.38 -5.42 -11.35
N LYS A 23 12.82 -5.54 -10.09
CA LYS A 23 12.26 -4.80 -8.94
C LYS A 23 12.45 -3.27 -8.98
N LEU A 24 13.30 -2.77 -9.88
CA LEU A 24 13.54 -1.34 -10.07
C LEU A 24 12.87 -0.80 -11.34
N GLY A 25 12.18 -1.67 -12.09
CA GLY A 25 11.50 -1.33 -13.32
C GLY A 25 10.13 -0.68 -13.08
N PRO A 26 9.62 0.08 -14.07
CA PRO A 26 8.30 0.72 -13.99
C PRO A 26 7.16 -0.31 -13.87
N GLU A 27 7.32 -1.51 -14.40
CA GLU A 27 6.34 -2.59 -14.29
C GLU A 27 6.15 -3.02 -12.84
N TYR A 28 7.24 -3.16 -12.08
CA TYR A 28 7.15 -3.53 -10.68
C TYR A 28 6.47 -2.42 -9.87
N LEU A 29 6.89 -1.17 -10.07
CA LEU A 29 6.28 0.00 -9.45
C LEU A 29 4.76 0.00 -9.62
N LYS A 30 4.28 -0.17 -10.87
CA LYS A 30 2.86 -0.16 -11.20
C LYS A 30 2.06 -1.25 -10.49
N GLU A 31 2.68 -2.39 -10.18
CA GLU A 31 1.99 -3.54 -9.59
C GLU A 31 2.17 -3.64 -8.07
N VAL A 32 3.10 -2.90 -7.44
CA VAL A 32 3.29 -2.92 -5.97
C VAL A 32 3.00 -1.61 -5.25
N ALA A 33 2.98 -0.49 -5.97
CA ALA A 33 2.66 0.83 -5.40
C ALA A 33 1.17 1.16 -5.58
N ILE A 34 0.31 0.17 -5.33
CA ILE A 34 -1.15 0.30 -5.45
C ILE A 34 -1.83 -0.09 -4.13
N CYS A 35 -2.94 0.56 -3.83
CA CYS A 35 -3.85 0.19 -2.76
C CYS A 35 -5.21 -0.17 -3.38
N GLU A 36 -5.51 -1.47 -3.37
CA GLU A 36 -6.79 -2.01 -3.82
C GLU A 36 -7.83 -1.84 -2.72
N MET A 37 -8.96 -1.22 -3.06
CA MET A 37 -10.05 -0.95 -2.11
C MET A 37 -11.41 -1.00 -2.83
N ASP A 38 -12.48 -1.06 -2.06
CA ASP A 38 -13.82 -1.04 -2.62
C ASP A 38 -14.22 0.38 -3.10
N LYS A 39 -15.26 0.44 -3.93
CA LYS A 39 -15.74 1.70 -4.53
C LYS A 39 -16.28 2.70 -3.51
N VAL A 40 -16.97 2.23 -2.48
CA VAL A 40 -17.54 3.05 -1.40
C VAL A 40 -16.44 3.70 -0.57
N THR A 41 -15.38 2.97 -0.22
CA THR A 41 -14.21 3.54 0.47
C THR A 41 -13.57 4.65 -0.36
N LEU A 42 -13.40 4.42 -1.66
CA LEU A 42 -12.80 5.42 -2.56
C LEU A 42 -13.68 6.68 -2.70
N GLU A 43 -14.99 6.50 -2.84
CA GLU A 43 -15.97 7.60 -2.89
C GLU A 43 -16.02 8.38 -1.57
N ALA A 44 -15.90 7.72 -0.42
CA ALA A 44 -15.82 8.36 0.89
C ALA A 44 -14.57 9.23 1.05
N LEU A 45 -13.48 8.89 0.36
CA LEU A 45 -12.27 9.70 0.27
C LEU A 45 -12.40 10.86 -0.74
N GLY A 46 -13.44 10.87 -1.58
CA GLY A 46 -13.65 11.88 -2.62
C GLY A 46 -12.64 11.79 -3.77
N LEU A 47 -12.20 10.57 -4.09
CA LEU A 47 -11.16 10.30 -5.10
C LEU A 47 -11.70 9.46 -6.26
N ASP A 48 -10.99 9.53 -7.39
CA ASP A 48 -11.20 8.63 -8.53
C ASP A 48 -10.15 7.52 -8.54
N GLU A 49 -10.44 6.42 -9.24
CA GLU A 49 -9.46 5.34 -9.41
C GLU A 49 -8.19 5.87 -10.08
N GLY A 50 -7.03 5.58 -9.48
CA GLY A 50 -5.74 6.06 -9.95
C GLY A 50 -5.25 7.34 -9.25
N ASP A 51 -6.11 8.02 -8.48
CA ASP A 51 -5.65 9.11 -7.61
C ASP A 51 -4.75 8.55 -6.49
N PRO A 52 -3.71 9.28 -6.06
CA PRO A 52 -2.87 8.86 -4.93
C PRO A 52 -3.63 8.90 -3.60
N VAL A 53 -3.31 7.94 -2.74
CA VAL A 53 -3.74 7.87 -1.34
C VAL A 53 -2.53 7.76 -0.43
N CYS A 54 -2.62 8.38 0.74
CA CYS A 54 -1.70 8.13 1.85
C CYS A 54 -2.30 7.04 2.74
N VAL A 55 -1.53 5.98 2.98
CA VAL A 55 -1.86 4.90 3.92
C VAL A 55 -0.99 5.10 5.14
N GLU A 56 -1.60 5.33 6.29
CA GLU A 56 -0.91 5.56 7.55
C GLU A 56 -1.26 4.47 8.56
N THR A 57 -0.25 3.99 9.28
CA THR A 57 -0.40 3.06 10.41
C THR A 57 0.45 3.57 11.57
N LEU A 58 0.42 2.86 12.70
CA LEU A 58 1.32 3.13 13.83
C LEU A 58 2.81 2.97 13.48
N HIS A 59 3.14 2.34 12.35
CA HIS A 59 4.51 1.99 11.97
C HIS A 59 5.09 2.91 10.89
N GLY A 60 4.26 3.69 10.21
CA GLY A 60 4.71 4.59 9.16
C GLY A 60 3.58 5.04 8.24
N SER A 61 3.96 5.72 7.17
CA SER A 61 3.05 6.24 6.15
C SER A 61 3.63 6.00 4.75
N VAL A 62 2.77 5.68 3.79
CA VAL A 62 3.20 5.50 2.39
C VAL A 62 2.16 6.05 1.40
N LEU A 63 2.64 6.73 0.36
CA LEU A 63 1.83 7.12 -0.79
C LEU A 63 1.79 5.98 -1.82
N VAL A 64 0.59 5.63 -2.25
CA VAL A 64 0.31 4.59 -3.25
C VAL A 64 -0.85 5.01 -4.14
N THR A 65 -0.94 4.42 -5.33
CA THR A 65 -2.03 4.69 -6.28
C THR A 65 -3.28 3.91 -5.89
N SER A 66 -4.43 4.57 -5.78
CA SER A 66 -5.70 3.87 -5.53
C SER A 66 -6.10 3.00 -6.72
N LYS A 67 -6.72 1.85 -6.43
CA LYS A 67 -7.24 0.93 -7.44
C LYS A 67 -8.53 0.29 -6.95
N ILE A 68 -9.53 0.16 -7.81
CA ILE A 68 -10.80 -0.45 -7.41
C ILE A 68 -10.68 -1.97 -7.49
N ASP A 69 -10.95 -2.65 -6.37
CA ASP A 69 -11.31 -4.05 -6.36
C ASP A 69 -12.80 -4.21 -6.09
N ARG A 70 -13.53 -4.75 -7.08
CA ARG A 70 -14.98 -4.98 -6.99
C ARG A 70 -15.36 -6.12 -6.05
N ARG A 71 -14.37 -6.89 -5.59
CA ARG A 71 -14.54 -7.99 -4.63
C ARG A 71 -14.13 -7.58 -3.22
N ALA A 72 -13.50 -6.42 -3.06
CA ALA A 72 -13.12 -5.92 -1.75
C ALA A 72 -14.38 -5.55 -0.93
N GLU A 73 -14.33 -5.86 0.35
CA GLU A 73 -15.34 -5.43 1.31
C GLU A 73 -15.01 -4.02 1.82
N PRO A 74 -16.02 -3.17 2.10
CA PRO A 74 -15.77 -1.86 2.68
C PRO A 74 -14.98 -1.90 3.98
N GLY A 75 -14.00 -1.01 4.10
CA GLY A 75 -13.08 -0.97 5.25
C GLY A 75 -11.96 -2.02 5.22
N ILE A 76 -11.82 -2.81 4.15
CA ILE A 76 -10.65 -3.66 3.91
C ILE A 76 -9.89 -3.13 2.70
N VAL A 77 -8.59 -2.94 2.86
CA VAL A 77 -7.70 -2.52 1.78
C VAL A 77 -6.56 -3.51 1.59
N PHE A 78 -6.03 -3.56 0.38
CA PHE A 78 -4.99 -4.51 0.00
C PHE A 78 -3.83 -3.83 -0.71
N ILE A 79 -2.61 -4.02 -0.20
CA ILE A 79 -1.37 -3.61 -0.90
C ILE A 79 -0.58 -4.87 -1.27
N PRO A 80 -0.22 -5.08 -2.55
CA PRO A 80 0.63 -6.18 -2.96
C PRO A 80 1.97 -6.19 -2.20
N CYS A 81 2.46 -7.38 -1.85
CA CYS A 81 3.68 -7.50 -1.06
C CYS A 81 4.88 -6.87 -1.79
N GLY A 82 5.59 -5.99 -1.07
CA GLY A 82 6.66 -5.16 -1.61
C GLY A 82 7.05 -4.07 -0.61
N PRO A 83 7.97 -3.17 -1.01
CA PRO A 83 8.47 -2.12 -0.11
C PRO A 83 7.36 -1.17 0.37
N TYR A 84 6.32 -0.93 -0.42
CA TYR A 84 5.19 -0.07 -0.06
C TYR A 84 4.36 -0.65 1.08
N ALA A 85 3.99 -1.93 1.02
CA ALA A 85 3.31 -2.62 2.12
C ALA A 85 4.19 -2.66 3.39
N ASN A 86 5.49 -2.92 3.23
CA ASN A 86 6.42 -3.01 4.35
C ASN A 86 6.67 -1.65 5.04
N ALA A 87 6.55 -0.54 4.33
CA ALA A 87 6.72 0.80 4.89
C ALA A 87 5.69 1.15 5.97
N VAL A 88 4.58 0.41 6.03
CA VAL A 88 3.47 0.61 6.97
C VAL A 88 3.16 -0.63 7.80
N THR A 89 3.99 -1.67 7.71
CA THR A 89 3.84 -2.92 8.48
C THR A 89 4.87 -2.95 9.61
N GLY A 90 4.44 -3.29 10.81
CA GLY A 90 5.32 -3.41 11.97
C GLY A 90 6.33 -4.55 11.83
N SER A 91 7.44 -4.45 12.56
CA SER A 91 8.48 -5.49 12.60
C SER A 91 8.38 -6.43 13.81
N ASP A 92 7.47 -6.16 14.75
CA ASP A 92 7.23 -7.07 15.87
C ASP A 92 6.71 -8.40 15.33
N THR A 93 7.19 -9.48 15.91
CA THR A 93 6.84 -10.85 15.52
C THR A 93 6.11 -11.60 16.62
N GLU A 94 5.90 -10.97 17.78
CA GLU A 94 5.29 -11.59 18.95
C GLU A 94 5.98 -12.93 19.35
N ASN A 95 7.29 -13.02 19.15
CA ASN A 95 8.11 -14.22 19.33
C ASN A 95 7.76 -15.42 18.41
N THR A 96 7.02 -15.20 17.33
CA THR A 96 6.70 -16.24 16.33
C THR A 96 7.71 -16.31 15.18
N GLY A 97 8.54 -15.27 15.03
CA GLY A 97 9.46 -15.10 13.91
C GLY A 97 8.82 -14.55 12.62
N MET A 98 7.52 -14.23 12.63
CA MET A 98 6.79 -13.65 11.50
C MET A 98 6.03 -12.38 11.93
N PRO A 99 6.20 -11.25 11.23
CA PRO A 99 5.39 -10.06 11.45
C PRO A 99 3.93 -10.18 10.98
N ASP A 100 3.08 -9.29 11.49
CA ASP A 100 1.68 -9.17 11.12
C ASP A 100 1.47 -8.49 9.76
N PHE A 101 1.61 -9.26 8.68
CA PHE A 101 1.41 -8.77 7.31
C PHE A 101 -0.06 -8.61 6.89
N LYS A 102 -1.02 -8.96 7.76
CA LYS A 102 -2.46 -8.91 7.46
C LYS A 102 -3.24 -8.43 8.67
N GLY A 103 -4.21 -7.56 8.43
CA GLY A 103 -5.07 -7.03 9.48
C GLY A 103 -4.45 -5.87 10.24
N VAL A 104 -3.52 -5.14 9.62
CA VAL A 104 -2.91 -3.95 10.22
C VAL A 104 -3.93 -2.81 10.19
N SER A 105 -4.26 -2.23 11.35
CA SER A 105 -5.14 -1.06 11.41
C SER A 105 -4.47 0.13 10.73
N ALA A 106 -5.20 0.75 9.80
CA ALA A 106 -4.70 1.84 8.97
C ALA A 106 -5.73 2.97 8.85
N GLN A 107 -5.23 4.19 8.65
CA GLN A 107 -6.01 5.33 8.19
C GLN A 107 -5.61 5.67 6.76
N ILE A 108 -6.61 5.82 5.89
CA ILE A 108 -6.43 6.15 4.48
C ILE A 108 -6.85 7.60 4.26
N PHE A 109 -5.99 8.38 3.61
CA PHE A 109 -6.26 9.78 3.28
C PHE A 109 -6.11 10.00 1.78
N GLY A 110 -6.93 10.88 1.22
CA GLY A 110 -6.72 11.35 -0.15
C GLY A 110 -5.48 12.24 -0.25
N ALA A 111 -4.64 11.95 -1.23
CA ALA A 111 -3.35 12.62 -1.47
C ALA A 111 -3.29 13.16 -2.91
N LYS A 112 -4.40 13.74 -3.39
CA LYS A 112 -4.53 14.20 -4.77
C LYS A 112 -3.47 15.27 -5.08
N GLY A 113 -2.69 15.02 -6.13
CA GLY A 113 -1.58 15.88 -6.55
C GLY A 113 -0.21 15.51 -5.95
N GLU A 114 -0.15 14.56 -5.02
CA GLU A 114 1.10 14.04 -4.49
C GLU A 114 1.72 12.99 -5.41
N LYS A 115 3.05 12.85 -5.35
CA LYS A 115 3.79 11.91 -6.18
C LYS A 115 4.04 10.61 -5.41
N VAL A 116 3.56 9.49 -5.95
CA VAL A 116 3.98 8.15 -5.51
C VAL A 116 5.46 7.96 -5.84
N LEU A 117 6.27 7.75 -4.80
CA LEU A 117 7.71 7.55 -4.95
C LEU A 117 8.01 6.25 -5.68
N ASN A 118 9.05 6.24 -6.52
CA ASN A 118 9.54 4.99 -7.08
C ASN A 118 10.29 4.16 -6.02
N VAL A 119 10.58 2.90 -6.33
CA VAL A 119 11.21 1.97 -5.37
C VAL A 119 12.53 2.50 -4.79
N LYS A 120 13.38 3.15 -5.60
CA LYS A 120 14.66 3.69 -5.13
C LYS A 120 14.45 4.89 -4.21
N GLU A 121 13.55 5.80 -4.59
CA GLU A 121 13.19 6.98 -3.80
C GLU A 121 12.61 6.56 -2.45
N LEU A 122 11.68 5.58 -2.44
CA LEU A 122 11.07 5.05 -1.22
C LEU A 122 12.11 4.38 -0.32
N LEU A 123 12.96 3.50 -0.85
CA LEU A 123 14.00 2.82 -0.05
C LEU A 123 14.98 3.83 0.54
N LYS A 124 15.37 4.86 -0.23
CA LYS A 124 16.21 5.94 0.27
C LYS A 124 15.54 6.65 1.45
N GLN A 125 14.26 7.01 1.32
CA GLN A 125 13.50 7.63 2.41
C GLN A 125 13.43 6.74 3.65
N ILE A 126 13.17 5.43 3.50
CA ILE A 126 13.10 4.49 4.63
C ILE A 126 14.46 4.36 5.32
N MET A 127 15.55 4.34 4.56
CA MET A 127 16.91 4.20 5.12
C MET A 127 17.41 5.47 5.78
N GLU A 128 17.04 6.65 5.27
CA GLU A 128 17.45 7.95 5.81
C GLU A 128 16.55 8.45 6.95
N GLY A 129 15.33 7.92 7.04
CA GLY A 129 14.36 8.22 8.11
C GLY A 129 14.41 7.25 9.30
N ALA A 130 15.38 6.32 9.32
CA ALA A 130 15.63 5.37 10.40
C ALA A 130 16.81 5.80 11.30
#